data_AF-A0A7S3ZC13-F1
#
_entry.id   AF-A0A7S3ZC13-F1
#
_cell.length_a   1.000
_cell.length_b   1.000
_cell.length_c   1.000
_cell.angle_alpha   90.00
_cell.angle_beta   90.00
_cell.angle_gamma   90.00
#
_symmetry.space_group_name_H-M   'P 1'
#
loop_
_entity.id
_entity.type
_entity.pdbx_description
1 polymer ?
#
loop_
_entity_poly.entity_id
_entity_poly.type
_entity_poly.pdbx_seq_one_letter_code
_entity_poly.pdbx_strand_id
1 'polypeptide(L)'
;KKKAYEAKQAPEKELKLRRFSGAQLLQYPLETITSIRRDAVLGAFSLMELKELPVNLQHLLLPILGCSAHLAMMLMWKHRWGKLAKDPFGRRLWVSTPLLFSVLYVSLSYLGIRVMRMRPLFTDGVREALLVYNFYQTVFHIYLAYALLNAAGSAGMLWFGNQLVESFERIEVAKLVWLMYYNQYVHLLDTAFIVVRKKASQMTFLHLYKRVLLIWCWFLVLKAGCSTGDAYLAATIMSTTQAVTNLYSVLGLLGMKGHASWKPRVTEMHILSFVLQMVHAIYTLTYQTAPTALAILHFAVMGNLLVLFTDFHHQEIKGLKKDQRQMKRRRLVFSFDSSGWFYVYHYGVAKYLQAHVLPHLQQDQTAFSGSSGGALVAATLCADLSIDELVKHVISCQPRCEFNPWQMLPCAEEAMHRFRRPDFYNSFSGRLSVLVTRIDFKPPFVMGNRKDAVSKEN
;
A
#
# COMPACT_ATOMS: atom_id res chain seq x y z
N LYS A 1 26.32 -50.78 35.53
CA LYS A 1 25.30 -50.14 34.67
C LYS A 1 25.83 -48.80 34.13
N LYS A 2 26.87 -48.86 33.29
CA LYS A 2 27.70 -47.72 32.84
C LYS A 2 27.87 -47.72 31.30
N LYS A 3 26.76 -47.90 30.56
CA LYS A 3 26.70 -47.89 29.07
C LYS A 3 25.34 -47.46 28.50
N ALA A 4 24.67 -46.47 29.11
CA ALA A 4 23.43 -45.93 28.55
C ALA A 4 23.24 -44.41 28.82
N TYR A 5 24.33 -43.68 29.03
CA TYR A 5 24.29 -42.23 29.27
C TYR A 5 25.16 -41.41 28.29
N GLU A 6 25.71 -42.05 27.26
CA GLU A 6 26.55 -41.42 26.23
C GLU A 6 26.03 -41.83 24.85
N ALA A 7 24.96 -41.18 24.37
CA ALA A 7 24.64 -40.99 22.94
C ALA A 7 23.27 -40.30 22.77
N LYS A 8 23.22 -39.00 23.04
CA LYS A 8 22.47 -37.98 22.27
C LYS A 8 22.63 -36.60 22.92
N GLN A 9 23.89 -36.15 22.99
CA GLN A 9 24.21 -34.74 22.99
C GLN A 9 24.11 -34.25 21.54
N ALA A 10 23.17 -33.36 21.26
CA ALA A 10 23.27 -32.39 20.18
C ALA A 10 23.08 -31.01 20.83
N PRO A 11 24.13 -30.17 20.94
CA PRO A 11 23.99 -28.89 21.60
C PRO A 11 23.42 -27.84 20.65
N GLU A 12 22.35 -27.19 21.10
CA GLU A 12 21.91 -25.87 20.67
C GLU A 12 23.12 -24.93 20.59
N LYS A 13 23.46 -24.44 19.40
CA LYS A 13 24.36 -23.30 19.25
C LYS A 13 23.62 -22.04 19.66
N GLU A 14 23.82 -21.60 20.90
CA GLU A 14 23.60 -20.23 21.34
C GLU A 14 24.23 -19.25 20.34
N LEU A 15 23.42 -18.54 19.59
CA LEU A 15 23.84 -17.37 18.81
C LEU A 15 23.99 -16.19 19.78
N LYS A 16 25.12 -16.12 20.50
CA LYS A 16 25.48 -14.96 21.32
C LYS A 16 25.58 -13.72 20.42
N LEU A 17 24.56 -12.85 20.49
CA LEU A 17 24.60 -11.48 19.99
C LEU A 17 25.73 -10.72 20.68
N ARG A 18 26.93 -10.71 20.07
CA ARG A 18 27.99 -9.77 20.43
C ARG A 18 27.57 -8.37 19.97
N ARG A 19 27.21 -7.50 20.91
CA ARG A 19 27.13 -6.05 20.68
C ARG A 19 28.54 -5.55 20.35
N PHE A 20 28.78 -5.19 19.09
CA PHE A 20 30.00 -4.48 18.71
C PHE A 20 29.85 -3.01 19.08
N SER A 21 30.72 -2.53 19.97
CA SER A 21 30.93 -1.11 20.28
C SER A 21 31.59 -0.44 19.06
N GLY A 22 31.10 0.75 18.68
CA GLY A 22 31.49 1.49 17.47
C GLY A 22 32.97 1.87 17.37
N ALA A 23 33.77 1.64 18.41
CA ALA A 23 35.20 1.94 18.42
C ALA A 23 36.09 0.88 17.72
N GLN A 24 35.60 -0.34 17.47
CA GLN A 24 36.40 -1.41 16.82
C GLN A 24 36.30 -1.44 15.29
N LEU A 25 35.44 -0.63 14.68
CA LEU A 25 35.27 -0.56 13.22
C LEU A 25 36.32 0.31 12.51
N LEU A 26 37.11 1.10 13.25
CA LEU A 26 38.13 2.01 12.71
C LEU A 26 39.49 1.34 12.43
N GLN A 27 39.66 0.05 12.75
CA GLN A 27 40.93 -0.68 12.54
C GLN A 27 40.96 -1.52 11.26
N TYR A 28 39.89 -1.54 10.46
CA TYR A 28 39.87 -2.29 9.20
C TYR A 28 40.29 -1.39 8.02
N PRO A 29 41.26 -1.83 7.18
CA PRO A 29 41.66 -1.05 6.01
C PRO A 29 40.46 -0.86 5.06
N LEU A 30 40.31 0.37 4.55
CA LEU A 30 39.17 0.82 3.73
C LEU A 30 38.88 -0.10 2.52
N GLU A 31 39.91 -0.77 2.00
CA GLU A 31 39.80 -1.67 0.85
C GLU A 31 38.91 -2.89 1.13
N THR A 32 38.94 -3.44 2.35
CA THR A 32 38.13 -4.60 2.75
C THR A 32 36.65 -4.25 2.89
N ILE A 33 36.34 -3.03 3.33
CA ILE A 33 34.95 -2.54 3.45
C ILE A 33 34.35 -2.29 2.06
N THR A 34 35.15 -1.84 1.09
CA THR A 34 34.70 -1.69 -0.30
C THR A 34 34.52 -3.02 -1.03
N SER A 35 35.35 -4.04 -0.75
CA SER A 35 35.17 -5.38 -1.35
C SER A 35 33.92 -6.07 -0.80
N ILE A 36 33.68 -6.04 0.52
CA ILE A 36 32.49 -6.64 1.14
C ILE A 36 31.18 -6.01 0.60
N ARG A 37 31.21 -4.72 0.25
CA ARG A 37 30.04 -4.04 -0.35
C ARG A 37 29.85 -4.37 -1.83
N ARG A 38 30.93 -4.52 -2.59
CA ARG A 38 30.88 -5.01 -3.99
C ARG A 38 30.43 -6.47 -4.05
N ASP A 39 30.93 -7.32 -3.17
CA ASP A 39 30.60 -8.74 -3.13
C ASP A 39 29.20 -9.00 -2.55
N ALA A 40 28.67 -8.11 -1.71
CA ALA A 40 27.26 -8.15 -1.30
C ALA A 40 26.31 -7.71 -2.43
N VAL A 41 26.72 -6.75 -3.26
CA VAL A 41 25.94 -6.28 -4.42
C VAL A 41 26.04 -7.26 -5.59
N LEU A 42 27.22 -7.82 -5.86
CA LEU A 42 27.46 -8.85 -6.87
C LEU A 42 26.94 -10.22 -6.42
N GLY A 43 27.06 -10.56 -5.13
CA GLY A 43 26.47 -11.76 -4.54
C GLY A 43 24.94 -11.74 -4.52
N ALA A 44 24.31 -10.56 -4.45
CA ALA A 44 22.87 -10.41 -4.66
C ALA A 44 22.44 -10.68 -6.11
N PHE A 45 23.35 -10.52 -7.08
CA PHE A 45 23.12 -10.90 -8.48
C PHE A 45 23.49 -12.37 -8.76
N SER A 46 24.51 -12.92 -8.12
CA SER A 46 24.98 -14.30 -8.30
C SER A 46 24.15 -15.37 -7.59
N LEU A 47 23.27 -14.99 -6.64
CA LEU A 47 22.32 -15.91 -5.98
C LEU A 47 21.04 -16.18 -6.79
N MET A 48 20.95 -15.66 -8.01
CA MET A 48 19.87 -15.98 -8.93
C MET A 48 20.19 -17.30 -9.64
N GLU A 49 19.98 -18.43 -8.96
CA GLU A 49 19.80 -19.71 -9.65
C GLU A 49 18.61 -19.52 -10.61
N LEU A 50 18.91 -19.26 -11.89
CA LEU A 50 17.96 -19.06 -12.99
C LEU A 50 17.02 -20.28 -13.23
N LYS A 51 17.10 -21.33 -12.40
CA LYS A 51 16.39 -22.60 -12.55
C LYS A 51 14.97 -22.61 -11.98
N GLU A 52 14.60 -21.65 -11.14
CA GLU A 52 13.24 -21.55 -10.58
C GLU A 52 12.67 -20.12 -10.60
N LEU A 53 12.87 -19.38 -11.70
CA LEU A 53 12.07 -18.17 -11.92
C LEU A 53 10.62 -18.57 -12.23
N PRO A 54 9.63 -18.14 -11.43
CA PRO A 54 8.21 -18.43 -11.67
C PRO A 54 7.69 -17.53 -12.79
N VAL A 55 8.28 -17.63 -13.98
CA VAL A 55 8.06 -16.77 -15.14
C VAL A 55 7.91 -17.66 -16.37
N ASN A 56 6.74 -17.60 -17.01
CA ASN A 56 6.52 -18.33 -18.25
C ASN A 56 7.07 -17.53 -19.44
N LEU A 57 8.10 -18.03 -20.13
CA LEU A 57 8.74 -17.33 -21.24
C LEU A 57 7.80 -17.00 -22.40
N GLN A 58 6.77 -17.81 -22.64
CA GLN A 58 5.83 -17.57 -23.74
C GLN A 58 5.03 -16.27 -23.57
N HIS A 59 4.80 -15.85 -22.32
CA HIS A 59 4.04 -14.64 -22.00
C HIS A 59 4.91 -13.37 -21.93
N LEU A 60 6.23 -13.47 -22.10
CA LEU A 60 7.14 -12.33 -22.09
C LEU A 60 7.22 -11.60 -23.43
N LEU A 61 7.04 -12.33 -24.54
CA LEU A 61 7.34 -11.83 -25.89
C LEU A 61 6.49 -10.61 -26.26
N LEU A 62 5.16 -10.67 -26.05
CA LEU A 62 4.26 -9.58 -26.40
C LEU A 62 4.52 -8.30 -25.55
N PRO A 63 4.66 -8.37 -24.22
CA PRO A 63 5.07 -7.22 -23.41
C PRO A 63 6.42 -6.63 -23.81
N ILE A 64 7.42 -7.48 -24.14
CA ILE A 64 8.75 -7.02 -24.56
C ILE A 64 8.63 -6.28 -25.90
N LEU A 65 7.92 -6.83 -26.88
CA LEU A 65 7.69 -6.15 -28.16
C LEU A 65 6.97 -4.82 -27.96
N GLY A 66 5.97 -4.77 -27.09
CA GLY A 66 5.26 -3.52 -26.76
C GLY A 66 6.18 -2.46 -26.14
N CYS A 67 7.02 -2.84 -25.16
CA CYS A 67 7.97 -1.92 -24.54
C CYS A 67 9.06 -1.47 -25.51
N SER A 68 9.57 -2.39 -26.35
CA SER A 68 10.57 -2.08 -27.39
C SER A 68 10.01 -1.16 -28.47
N ALA A 69 8.78 -1.39 -28.92
CA ALA A 69 8.09 -0.52 -29.87
C ALA A 69 7.87 0.87 -29.28
N HIS A 70 7.44 0.96 -28.02
CA HIS A 70 7.29 2.23 -27.34
C HIS A 70 8.64 2.96 -27.16
N LEU A 71 9.71 2.25 -26.79
CA LEU A 71 11.05 2.82 -26.71
C LEU A 71 11.54 3.33 -28.07
N ALA A 72 11.38 2.54 -29.13
CA ALA A 72 11.73 2.92 -30.49
C ALA A 72 10.94 4.16 -30.93
N MET A 73 9.64 4.21 -30.65
CA MET A 73 8.80 5.39 -30.90
C MET A 73 9.34 6.62 -30.17
N MET A 74 9.70 6.49 -28.89
CA MET A 74 10.26 7.58 -28.08
C MET A 74 11.61 8.07 -28.60
N LEU A 75 12.50 7.17 -29.02
CA LEU A 75 13.79 7.51 -29.60
C LEU A 75 13.63 8.16 -30.99
N MET A 76 12.76 7.62 -31.84
CA MET A 76 12.42 8.21 -33.12
C MET A 76 11.84 9.61 -32.95
N TRP A 77 10.97 9.81 -31.97
CA TRP A 77 10.47 11.13 -31.64
C TRP A 77 11.59 12.05 -31.16
N LYS A 78 12.40 11.65 -30.17
CA LYS A 78 13.56 12.43 -29.73
C LYS A 78 14.43 12.89 -30.91
N HIS A 79 14.72 11.99 -31.85
CA HIS A 79 15.53 12.29 -33.04
C HIS A 79 14.81 13.21 -34.05
N ARG A 80 13.55 12.90 -34.40
CA ARG A 80 12.77 13.66 -35.39
C ARG A 80 12.51 15.09 -34.93
N TRP A 81 12.22 15.29 -33.65
CA TRP A 81 11.98 16.61 -33.07
C TRP A 81 13.26 17.42 -32.86
N GLY A 82 14.43 16.77 -32.76
CA GLY A 82 15.72 17.45 -32.77
C GLY A 82 15.99 18.28 -34.03
N LYS A 83 15.28 18.00 -35.14
CA LYS A 83 15.39 18.75 -36.41
C LYS A 83 14.37 19.88 -36.54
N LEU A 84 13.36 19.95 -35.67
CA LEU A 84 12.24 20.91 -35.71
C LEU A 84 12.41 22.09 -34.75
N ALA A 85 13.66 22.46 -34.46
CA ALA A 85 14.15 23.31 -33.36
C ALA A 85 13.61 24.76 -33.24
N LYS A 86 12.48 25.12 -33.84
CA LYS A 86 11.86 26.46 -33.74
C LYS A 86 10.74 26.58 -32.71
N ASP A 87 10.33 25.51 -32.04
CA ASP A 87 9.34 25.59 -30.95
C ASP A 87 9.76 24.65 -29.81
N PRO A 88 10.25 25.17 -28.66
CA PRO A 88 10.67 24.36 -27.54
C PRO A 88 9.44 23.85 -26.79
N PHE A 89 8.80 22.85 -27.38
CA PHE A 89 7.96 21.83 -26.72
C PHE A 89 6.69 22.29 -25.98
N GLY A 90 6.41 23.59 -25.86
CA GLY A 90 5.33 24.13 -25.05
C GLY A 90 4.10 24.61 -25.81
N ARG A 91 4.29 25.41 -26.87
CA ARG A 91 3.18 26.17 -27.47
C ARG A 91 2.16 25.28 -28.18
N ARG A 92 2.63 24.21 -28.83
CA ARG A 92 1.80 23.21 -29.53
C ARG A 92 1.26 22.06 -28.67
N LEU A 93 1.47 22.05 -27.35
CA LEU A 93 0.81 21.08 -26.47
C LEU A 93 -0.69 21.39 -26.39
N TRP A 94 -1.50 20.42 -26.81
CA TRP A 94 -2.95 20.50 -26.82
C TRP A 94 -3.47 20.16 -25.43
N VAL A 95 -4.34 21.00 -24.86
CA VAL A 95 -5.00 20.74 -23.56
C VAL A 95 -5.85 19.46 -23.62
N SER A 96 -6.30 19.08 -24.82
CA SER A 96 -7.09 17.87 -25.04
C SER A 96 -6.34 16.59 -24.66
N THR A 97 -5.01 16.53 -24.74
CA THR A 97 -4.26 15.31 -24.42
C THR A 97 -4.27 14.97 -22.93
N PRO A 98 -3.84 15.83 -21.97
CA PRO A 98 -3.93 15.51 -20.55
C PRO A 98 -5.39 15.33 -20.10
N LEU A 99 -6.33 16.06 -20.71
CA LEU A 99 -7.76 15.93 -20.41
C LEU A 99 -8.29 14.55 -20.80
N LEU A 100 -8.07 14.13 -22.05
CA LEU A 100 -8.50 12.83 -22.56
C LEU A 100 -7.95 11.70 -21.69
N PHE A 101 -6.65 11.70 -21.43
CA PHE A 101 -6.02 10.66 -20.61
C PHE A 101 -6.50 10.69 -19.15
N SER A 102 -6.78 11.86 -18.57
CA SER A 102 -7.35 11.96 -17.22
C SER A 102 -8.76 11.38 -17.15
N VAL A 103 -9.61 11.71 -18.14
CA VAL A 103 -10.98 11.18 -18.22
C VAL A 103 -10.96 9.67 -18.44
N LEU A 104 -10.14 9.19 -19.37
CA LEU A 104 -9.96 7.76 -19.62
C LEU A 104 -9.44 7.04 -18.38
N TYR A 105 -8.49 7.64 -17.66
CA TYR A 105 -7.93 7.08 -16.44
C TYR A 105 -8.98 6.91 -15.34
N VAL A 106 -9.73 7.96 -15.01
CA VAL A 106 -10.79 7.91 -13.99
C VAL A 106 -11.90 6.94 -14.41
N SER A 107 -12.27 6.96 -15.70
CA SER A 107 -13.24 6.03 -16.26
C SER A 107 -12.78 4.58 -16.14
N LEU A 108 -11.52 4.28 -16.47
CA LEU A 108 -10.92 2.95 -16.34
C LEU A 108 -10.86 2.52 -14.87
N SER A 109 -10.48 3.40 -13.95
CA SER A 109 -10.45 3.10 -12.52
C SER A 109 -11.84 2.75 -11.97
N TYR A 110 -12.88 3.45 -12.40
CA TYR A 110 -14.25 3.22 -11.94
C TYR A 110 -14.94 2.04 -12.64
N LEU A 111 -15.02 2.10 -13.97
CA LEU A 111 -15.69 1.09 -14.79
C LEU A 111 -14.91 -0.22 -14.82
N GLY A 112 -13.58 -0.14 -14.92
CA GLY A 112 -12.72 -1.32 -14.98
C GLY A 112 -12.85 -2.19 -13.74
N ILE A 113 -12.96 -1.61 -12.54
CA ILE A 113 -13.21 -2.39 -11.32
C ILE A 113 -14.58 -3.07 -11.36
N ARG A 114 -15.63 -2.39 -11.81
CA ARG A 114 -16.98 -2.96 -11.89
C ARG A 114 -17.03 -4.12 -12.88
N VAL A 115 -16.44 -3.95 -14.05
CA VAL A 115 -16.36 -4.99 -15.08
C VAL A 115 -15.54 -6.19 -14.58
N MET A 116 -14.36 -5.93 -13.98
CA MET A 116 -13.46 -7.00 -13.51
C MET A 116 -14.01 -7.76 -12.31
N ARG A 117 -14.93 -7.19 -11.51
CA ARG A 117 -15.65 -7.94 -10.47
C ARG A 117 -16.51 -9.07 -11.06
N MET A 118 -17.05 -8.88 -12.25
CA MET A 118 -17.94 -9.85 -12.92
C MET A 118 -17.19 -10.88 -13.78
N ARG A 119 -15.89 -10.70 -14.03
CA ARG A 119 -15.06 -11.60 -14.84
C ARG A 119 -14.30 -12.60 -13.95
N PRO A 120 -13.79 -13.73 -14.46
CA PRO A 120 -12.81 -14.54 -13.73
C PRO A 120 -11.48 -13.77 -13.51
N LEU A 121 -10.62 -14.26 -12.62
CA LEU A 121 -9.29 -13.69 -12.43
C LEU A 121 -8.41 -13.99 -13.65
N PHE A 122 -7.89 -12.96 -14.31
CA PHE A 122 -6.86 -13.11 -15.33
C PHE A 122 -5.53 -13.36 -14.64
N THR A 123 -5.13 -14.63 -14.57
CA THR A 123 -3.85 -15.05 -13.99
C THR A 123 -2.74 -15.17 -15.03
N ASP A 124 -3.10 -15.52 -16.26
CA ASP A 124 -2.13 -15.97 -17.26
C ASP A 124 -1.41 -14.77 -17.88
N GLY A 125 -0.08 -14.74 -17.79
CA GLY A 125 0.79 -13.73 -18.39
C GLY A 125 0.77 -12.33 -17.76
N VAL A 126 -0.15 -12.05 -16.82
CA VAL A 126 -0.26 -10.72 -16.19
C VAL A 126 0.94 -10.39 -15.30
N ARG A 127 1.50 -11.41 -14.63
CA ARG A 127 2.71 -11.24 -13.80
C ARG A 127 3.91 -10.92 -14.68
N GLU A 128 4.07 -11.64 -15.77
CA GLU A 128 5.12 -11.49 -16.78
C GLU A 128 5.04 -10.12 -17.43
N ALA A 129 3.85 -9.69 -17.86
CA ALA A 129 3.62 -8.37 -18.43
C ALA A 129 3.97 -7.26 -17.44
N LEU A 130 3.54 -7.39 -16.18
CA LEU A 130 3.85 -6.43 -15.12
C LEU A 130 5.35 -6.40 -14.78
N LEU A 131 6.04 -7.55 -14.83
CA LEU A 131 7.48 -7.65 -14.63
C LEU A 131 8.23 -6.91 -15.74
N VAL A 132 7.93 -7.21 -17.00
CA VAL A 132 8.53 -6.55 -18.17
C VAL A 132 8.27 -5.05 -18.14
N TYR A 133 7.04 -4.65 -17.84
CA TYR A 133 6.67 -3.24 -17.72
C TYR A 133 7.46 -2.51 -16.62
N ASN A 134 7.54 -3.06 -15.41
CA ASN A 134 8.28 -2.41 -14.31
C ASN A 134 9.79 -2.40 -14.59
N PHE A 135 10.32 -3.44 -15.23
CA PHE A 135 11.72 -3.47 -15.65
C PHE A 135 12.02 -2.42 -16.72
N TYR A 136 11.18 -2.34 -17.76
CA TYR A 136 11.25 -1.29 -18.78
C TYR A 136 11.22 0.11 -18.14
N GLN A 137 10.25 0.35 -17.24
CA GLN A 137 10.15 1.63 -16.53
C GLN A 137 11.39 1.91 -15.68
N THR A 138 11.96 0.90 -15.01
CA THR A 138 13.21 1.05 -14.24
C THR A 138 14.35 1.53 -15.13
N VAL A 139 14.60 0.83 -16.25
CA VAL A 139 15.67 1.18 -17.19
C VAL A 139 15.44 2.56 -17.80
N PHE A 140 14.20 2.88 -18.19
CA PHE A 140 13.86 4.16 -18.77
C PHE A 140 14.11 5.34 -17.81
N HIS A 141 13.76 5.19 -16.53
CA HIS A 141 14.01 6.24 -15.53
C HIS A 141 15.49 6.36 -15.12
N ILE A 142 16.24 5.26 -15.11
CA ILE A 142 17.71 5.30 -14.96
C ILE A 142 18.33 6.08 -16.11
N TYR A 143 17.92 5.77 -17.35
CA TYR A 143 18.37 6.50 -18.55
C TYR A 143 18.04 7.99 -18.45
N LEU A 144 16.81 8.36 -18.08
CA LEU A 144 16.41 9.76 -17.95
C LEU A 144 17.23 10.50 -16.89
N ALA A 145 17.39 9.91 -15.70
CA ALA A 145 18.18 10.54 -14.63
C ALA A 145 19.64 10.76 -15.07
N TYR A 146 20.26 9.75 -15.67
CA TYR A 146 21.62 9.86 -16.20
C TYR A 146 21.73 10.89 -17.33
N ALA A 147 20.83 10.83 -18.31
CA ALA A 147 20.84 11.73 -19.46
C ALA A 147 20.59 13.18 -19.06
N LEU A 148 19.71 13.44 -18.09
CA LEU A 148 19.44 14.79 -17.55
C LEU A 148 20.68 15.35 -16.87
N LEU A 149 21.34 14.56 -16.02
CA LEU A 149 22.58 14.96 -15.35
C LEU A 149 23.71 15.23 -16.35
N ASN A 150 23.87 14.36 -17.35
CA ASN A 150 24.88 14.53 -18.38
C ASN A 150 24.61 15.78 -19.24
N ALA A 151 23.37 15.98 -19.69
CA ALA A 151 22.99 17.16 -20.47
C ALA A 151 23.13 18.46 -19.67
N ALA A 152 22.73 18.47 -18.39
CA ALA A 152 22.92 19.60 -17.50
C ALA A 152 24.42 19.91 -17.29
N GLY A 153 25.25 18.88 -17.09
CA GLY A 153 26.71 19.02 -16.96
C GLY A 153 27.35 19.58 -18.23
N SER A 154 26.99 19.07 -19.41
CA SER A 154 27.47 19.59 -20.70
C SER A 154 27.01 21.02 -20.97
N ALA A 155 25.84 21.42 -20.46
CA ALA A 155 25.31 22.77 -20.56
C ALA A 155 25.86 23.74 -19.49
N GLY A 156 26.75 23.29 -18.60
CA GLY A 156 27.29 24.09 -17.49
C GLY A 156 26.22 24.53 -16.49
N MET A 157 25.14 23.76 -16.33
CA MET A 157 24.05 24.08 -15.41
C MET A 157 24.44 23.81 -13.97
N LEU A 158 24.00 24.70 -13.08
CA LEU A 158 24.17 24.57 -11.63
C LEU A 158 23.08 23.68 -11.04
N TRP A 159 23.26 23.25 -9.80
CA TRP A 159 22.22 22.51 -9.07
C TRP A 159 20.94 23.34 -8.82
N PHE A 160 21.09 24.67 -8.69
CA PHE A 160 20.01 25.62 -8.45
C PHE A 160 20.27 26.89 -9.26
N GLY A 161 19.20 27.61 -9.62
CA GLY A 161 19.31 28.97 -10.15
C GLY A 161 19.54 29.07 -11.65
N ASN A 162 19.12 28.06 -12.40
CA ASN A 162 19.28 28.03 -13.84
C ASN A 162 18.16 28.79 -14.53
N GLN A 163 18.54 29.87 -15.21
CA GLN A 163 17.62 30.67 -16.03
C GLN A 163 17.08 29.89 -17.23
N LEU A 164 15.89 30.29 -17.66
CA LEU A 164 15.23 29.80 -18.87
C LEU A 164 15.96 30.37 -20.10
N VAL A 165 16.86 29.58 -20.69
CA VAL A 165 17.66 29.98 -21.85
C VAL A 165 17.50 28.94 -22.95
N GLU A 166 17.26 29.42 -24.18
CA GLU A 166 17.15 28.61 -25.39
C GLU A 166 18.54 28.43 -26.05
N SER A 167 19.44 27.69 -25.40
CA SER A 167 20.71 27.26 -26.00
C SER A 167 20.60 25.83 -26.55
N PHE A 168 21.48 25.46 -27.49
CA PHE A 168 21.48 24.12 -28.09
C PHE A 168 21.62 23.00 -27.04
N GLU A 169 22.47 23.21 -26.04
CA GLU A 169 22.71 22.28 -24.94
C GLU A 169 21.49 22.21 -24.01
N ARG A 170 20.83 23.35 -23.75
CA ARG A 170 19.62 23.42 -22.92
C ARG A 170 18.39 22.86 -23.63
N ILE A 171 18.39 22.81 -24.96
CA ILE A 171 17.36 22.12 -25.75
C ILE A 171 17.40 20.59 -25.51
N GLU A 172 18.57 20.00 -25.28
CA GLU A 172 18.65 18.57 -24.92
C GLU A 172 18.00 18.29 -23.55
N VAL A 173 18.17 19.18 -22.57
CA VAL A 173 17.47 19.10 -21.28
C VAL A 173 15.96 19.17 -21.49
N ALA A 174 15.48 20.13 -22.28
CA ALA A 174 14.05 20.26 -22.58
C ALA A 174 13.47 19.01 -23.25
N LYS A 175 14.20 18.37 -24.18
CA LYS A 175 13.80 17.10 -24.80
C LYS A 175 13.64 15.99 -23.76
N LEU A 176 14.56 15.89 -22.82
CA LEU A 176 14.53 14.86 -21.77
C LEU A 176 13.38 15.09 -20.78
N VAL A 177 13.15 16.33 -20.38
CA VAL A 177 11.99 16.71 -19.55
C VAL A 177 10.68 16.37 -20.28
N TRP A 178 10.63 16.61 -21.59
CA TRP A 178 9.47 16.24 -22.41
C TRP A 178 9.25 14.72 -22.48
N LEU A 179 10.32 13.93 -22.68
CA LEU A 179 10.24 12.47 -22.69
C LEU A 179 9.74 11.92 -21.34
N MET A 180 10.22 12.51 -20.24
CA MET A 180 9.78 12.19 -18.89
C MET A 180 8.28 12.52 -18.70
N TYR A 181 7.83 13.68 -19.16
CA TYR A 181 6.40 14.04 -19.14
C TYR A 181 5.55 13.03 -19.91
N TYR A 182 5.94 12.68 -21.14
CA TYR A 182 5.18 11.72 -21.94
C TYR A 182 5.09 10.35 -21.26
N ASN A 183 6.15 9.93 -20.57
CA ASN A 183 6.13 8.69 -19.81
C ASN A 183 5.13 8.70 -18.63
N GLN A 184 4.65 9.87 -18.16
CA GLN A 184 3.55 9.96 -17.17
C GLN A 184 2.24 9.34 -17.66
N TYR A 185 2.00 9.32 -18.97
CA TYR A 185 0.84 8.63 -19.54
C TYR A 185 1.01 7.11 -19.47
N VAL A 186 2.23 6.62 -19.67
CA VAL A 186 2.55 5.19 -19.57
C VAL A 186 2.38 4.71 -18.13
N HIS A 187 2.71 5.55 -17.15
CA HIS A 187 2.48 5.30 -15.73
C HIS A 187 1.02 5.04 -15.35
N LEU A 188 0.05 5.47 -16.18
CA LEU A 188 -1.36 5.16 -15.95
C LEU A 188 -1.64 3.65 -16.07
N LEU A 189 -0.80 2.90 -16.81
CA LEU A 189 -0.88 1.45 -16.93
C LEU A 189 -0.72 0.73 -15.59
N ASP A 190 -0.05 1.31 -14.59
CA ASP A 190 -0.02 0.75 -13.23
C ASP A 190 -1.42 0.46 -12.71
N THR A 191 -2.35 1.38 -12.98
CA THR A 191 -3.73 1.27 -12.51
C THR A 191 -4.49 0.24 -13.33
N ALA A 192 -4.21 0.15 -14.64
CA ALA A 192 -4.74 -0.94 -15.46
C ALA A 192 -4.29 -2.31 -14.92
N PHE A 193 -3.02 -2.48 -14.56
CA PHE A 193 -2.52 -3.70 -13.94
C PHE A 193 -3.15 -3.98 -12.57
N ILE A 194 -3.36 -2.96 -11.73
CA ILE A 194 -4.08 -3.11 -10.46
C ILE A 194 -5.51 -3.62 -10.68
N VAL A 195 -6.21 -3.05 -11.67
CA VAL A 195 -7.58 -3.42 -12.04
C VAL A 195 -7.64 -4.86 -12.58
N VAL A 196 -6.77 -5.21 -13.52
CA VAL A 196 -6.70 -6.56 -14.11
C VAL A 196 -6.39 -7.62 -13.06
N ARG A 197 -5.47 -7.32 -12.12
CA ARG A 197 -5.11 -8.22 -11.00
C ARG A 197 -6.16 -8.24 -9.88
N LYS A 198 -7.23 -7.46 -10.00
CA LYS A 198 -8.27 -7.28 -8.98
C LYS A 198 -7.74 -6.85 -7.60
N LYS A 199 -6.62 -6.13 -7.57
CA LYS A 199 -6.01 -5.64 -6.33
C LYS A 199 -6.50 -4.24 -5.98
N ALA A 200 -7.82 -4.04 -5.95
CA ALA A 200 -8.43 -2.72 -5.75
C ALA A 200 -7.99 -2.02 -4.44
N SER A 201 -7.57 -2.79 -3.42
CA SER A 201 -6.98 -2.23 -2.19
C SER A 201 -5.67 -1.44 -2.41
N GLN A 202 -4.96 -1.70 -3.51
CA GLN A 202 -3.76 -0.95 -3.90
C GLN A 202 -4.11 0.38 -4.59
N MET A 203 -5.34 0.53 -5.07
CA MET A 203 -5.82 1.74 -5.75
C MET A 203 -6.37 2.72 -4.72
N THR A 204 -5.47 3.39 -4.01
CA THR A 204 -5.81 4.34 -2.96
C THR A 204 -6.13 5.71 -3.55
N PHE A 205 -6.79 6.57 -2.76
CA PHE A 205 -7.01 7.96 -3.16
C PHE A 205 -5.70 8.65 -3.56
N LEU A 206 -4.66 8.50 -2.75
CA LEU A 206 -3.32 9.03 -3.03
C LEU A 206 -2.77 8.56 -4.38
N HIS A 207 -2.96 7.29 -4.73
CA HIS A 207 -2.50 6.75 -6.01
C HIS A 207 -3.20 7.40 -7.20
N LEU A 208 -4.54 7.50 -7.17
CA LEU A 208 -5.30 8.13 -8.25
C LEU A 208 -5.01 9.62 -8.36
N TYR A 209 -5.04 10.31 -7.22
CA TYR A 209 -4.87 11.74 -7.11
C TYR A 209 -3.49 12.18 -7.62
N LYS A 210 -2.40 11.53 -7.16
CA LYS A 210 -1.04 11.92 -7.59
C LYS A 210 -0.82 11.72 -9.09
N ARG A 211 -1.40 10.67 -9.70
CA ARG A 211 -1.21 10.36 -11.12
C ARG A 211 -1.80 11.45 -12.00
N VAL A 212 -3.03 11.88 -11.70
CA VAL A 212 -3.69 12.98 -12.40
C VAL A 212 -2.97 14.30 -12.12
N LEU A 213 -2.67 14.60 -10.85
CA LEU A 213 -2.01 15.84 -10.44
C LEU A 213 -0.67 16.05 -11.17
N LEU A 214 0.19 15.03 -11.21
CA LEU A 214 1.50 15.14 -11.86
C LEU A 214 1.41 15.35 -13.38
N ILE A 215 0.42 14.75 -14.06
CA ILE A 215 0.17 15.00 -15.49
C ILE A 215 -0.15 16.48 -15.72
N TRP A 216 -1.05 17.06 -14.92
CA TRP A 216 -1.43 18.46 -15.08
C TRP A 216 -0.32 19.43 -14.70
N CYS A 217 0.42 19.17 -13.61
CA CYS A 217 1.53 20.03 -13.21
C CYS A 217 2.63 20.08 -14.28
N TRP A 218 3.06 18.92 -14.80
CA TRP A 218 4.07 18.90 -15.86
C TRP A 218 3.55 19.45 -17.19
N PHE A 219 2.26 19.27 -17.49
CA PHE A 219 1.63 19.94 -18.63
C PHE A 219 1.77 21.47 -18.54
N LEU A 220 1.49 22.06 -17.37
CA LEU A 220 1.61 23.51 -17.16
C LEU A 220 3.06 23.99 -17.28
N VAL A 221 4.02 23.25 -16.72
CA VAL A 221 5.46 23.55 -16.84
C VAL A 221 5.88 23.59 -18.31
N LEU A 222 5.52 22.57 -19.09
CA LEU A 222 5.84 22.52 -20.51
C LEU A 222 5.10 23.61 -21.30
N LYS A 223 3.79 23.81 -21.06
CA LYS A 223 2.97 24.80 -21.76
C LYS A 223 3.49 26.23 -21.55
N ALA A 224 4.02 26.51 -20.37
CA ALA A 224 4.67 27.78 -20.04
C ALA A 224 6.09 27.94 -20.60
N GLY A 225 6.60 26.96 -21.37
CA GLY A 225 7.96 27.00 -21.92
C GLY A 225 9.06 26.81 -20.89
N CYS A 226 8.71 26.37 -19.67
CA CYS A 226 9.65 26.20 -18.56
C CYS A 226 10.30 24.81 -18.56
N SER A 227 10.56 24.25 -19.74
CA SER A 227 11.18 22.93 -19.91
C SER A 227 12.70 22.98 -19.80
N THR A 228 13.29 24.17 -19.94
CA THR A 228 14.70 24.48 -19.68
C THR A 228 14.89 25.00 -18.25
N GLY A 229 16.13 25.23 -17.83
CA GLY A 229 16.43 25.81 -16.53
C GLY A 229 16.15 24.85 -15.36
N ASP A 230 15.68 25.40 -14.24
CA ASP A 230 15.54 24.70 -12.95
C ASP A 230 14.54 23.52 -12.94
N ALA A 231 13.69 23.37 -13.98
CA ALA A 231 12.83 22.20 -14.12
C ALA A 231 13.61 20.88 -14.24
N TYR A 232 14.87 20.93 -14.69
CA TYR A 232 15.72 19.75 -14.85
C TYR A 232 15.97 19.01 -13.52
N LEU A 233 16.12 19.74 -12.41
CA LEU A 233 16.44 19.14 -11.12
C LEU A 233 15.23 18.35 -10.61
N ALA A 234 14.04 18.94 -10.67
CA ALA A 234 12.78 18.27 -10.33
C ALA A 234 12.56 17.02 -11.19
N ALA A 235 12.83 17.11 -12.50
CA ALA A 235 12.75 15.99 -13.43
C ALA A 235 13.74 14.86 -13.07
N THR A 236 14.96 15.22 -12.67
CA THR A 236 16.01 14.28 -12.28
C THR A 236 15.65 13.57 -10.98
N ILE A 237 15.24 14.31 -9.94
CA ILE A 237 14.81 13.75 -8.65
C ILE A 237 13.63 12.79 -8.87
N MET A 238 12.62 13.21 -9.64
CA MET A 238 11.46 12.37 -9.91
C MET A 238 11.83 11.08 -10.65
N SER A 239 12.70 11.17 -11.66
CA SER A 239 13.16 10.00 -12.41
C SER A 239 13.95 9.03 -11.51
N THR A 240 14.86 9.55 -10.68
CA THR A 240 15.63 8.71 -9.73
C THR A 240 14.73 7.97 -8.74
N THR A 241 13.76 8.66 -8.14
CA THR A 241 12.83 8.05 -7.18
C THR A 241 11.90 7.04 -7.85
N GLN A 242 11.47 7.32 -9.08
CA GLN A 242 10.65 6.39 -9.84
C GLN A 242 11.43 5.14 -10.28
N ALA A 243 12.71 5.29 -10.65
CA ALA A 243 13.59 4.16 -10.93
C ALA A 243 13.70 3.20 -9.73
N VAL A 244 13.95 3.72 -8.53
CA VAL A 244 14.03 2.90 -7.30
C VAL A 244 12.71 2.23 -6.96
N THR A 245 11.58 2.92 -7.15
CA THR A 245 10.24 2.38 -6.88
C THR A 245 9.87 1.24 -7.82
N ASN A 246 10.19 1.38 -9.10
CA ASN A 246 9.94 0.35 -10.10
C ASN A 246 10.87 -0.83 -9.90
N LEU A 247 12.14 -0.58 -9.57
CA LEU A 247 13.09 -1.64 -9.23
C LEU A 247 12.59 -2.43 -8.03
N TYR A 248 12.16 -1.78 -6.95
CA TYR A 248 11.54 -2.45 -5.80
C TYR A 248 10.37 -3.36 -6.22
N SER A 249 9.54 -2.89 -7.15
CA SER A 249 8.41 -3.67 -7.69
C SER A 249 8.87 -4.87 -8.50
N VAL A 250 9.93 -4.73 -9.32
CA VAL A 250 10.58 -5.84 -10.05
C VAL A 250 11.10 -6.89 -9.07
N LEU A 251 11.87 -6.49 -8.04
CA LEU A 251 12.44 -7.42 -7.06
C LEU A 251 11.33 -8.18 -6.31
N GLY A 252 10.21 -7.51 -6.01
CA GLY A 252 9.03 -8.15 -5.43
C GLY A 252 8.36 -9.17 -6.36
N LEU A 253 8.27 -8.87 -7.66
CA LEU A 253 7.74 -9.78 -8.67
C LEU A 253 8.66 -10.96 -8.99
N LEU A 254 9.97 -10.82 -8.77
CA LEU A 254 10.95 -11.91 -8.87
C LEU A 254 10.98 -12.79 -7.62
N GLY A 255 10.25 -12.42 -6.56
CA GLY A 255 10.16 -13.23 -5.33
C GLY A 255 11.41 -13.18 -4.46
N MET A 256 12.24 -12.14 -4.60
CA MET A 256 13.51 -12.04 -3.86
C MET A 256 13.26 -12.00 -2.36
N LYS A 257 13.89 -12.94 -1.63
CA LYS A 257 13.81 -13.01 -0.17
C LYS A 257 14.37 -11.73 0.43
N GLY A 258 13.61 -11.12 1.35
CA GLY A 258 14.03 -9.88 2.04
C GLY A 258 13.72 -8.57 1.31
N HIS A 259 13.16 -8.57 0.09
CA HIS A 259 12.76 -7.32 -0.61
C HIS A 259 11.80 -6.47 0.24
N ALA A 260 10.92 -7.11 1.02
CA ALA A 260 9.96 -6.43 1.89
C ALA A 260 10.65 -5.50 2.92
N SER A 261 11.86 -5.84 3.37
CA SER A 261 12.64 -5.03 4.33
C SER A 261 13.11 -3.70 3.73
N TRP A 262 13.07 -3.54 2.40
CA TRP A 262 13.46 -2.30 1.72
C TRP A 262 12.30 -1.31 1.60
N LYS A 263 11.06 -1.75 1.85
CA LYS A 263 9.87 -0.90 1.74
C LYS A 263 9.96 0.40 2.57
N PRO A 264 10.42 0.39 3.84
CA PRO A 264 10.60 1.63 4.59
C PRO A 264 11.60 2.58 3.94
N ARG A 265 12.73 2.06 3.43
CA ARG A 265 13.76 2.86 2.75
C ARG A 265 13.26 3.51 1.46
N VAL A 266 12.46 2.77 0.68
CA VAL A 266 11.80 3.33 -0.52
C VAL A 266 10.85 4.46 -0.12
N THR A 267 10.16 4.32 1.00
CA THR A 267 9.23 5.35 1.53
C THR A 267 9.99 6.59 2.00
N GLU A 268 11.08 6.42 2.76
CA GLU A 268 11.98 7.49 3.19
C GLU A 268 12.55 8.27 1.99
N MET A 269 12.90 7.57 0.90
CA MET A 269 13.39 8.20 -0.32
C MET A 269 12.34 9.10 -0.99
N HIS A 270 11.07 8.70 -1.01
CA HIS A 270 9.98 9.55 -1.53
C HIS A 270 9.81 10.81 -0.67
N ILE A 271 9.81 10.65 0.64
CA ILE A 271 9.72 11.77 1.59
C ILE A 271 10.88 12.75 1.36
N LEU A 272 12.12 12.23 1.26
CA LEU A 272 13.30 13.03 0.98
C LEU A 272 13.17 13.77 -0.37
N SER A 273 12.63 13.11 -1.38
CA SER A 273 12.43 13.71 -2.71
C SER A 273 11.42 14.85 -2.70
N PHE A 274 10.35 14.76 -1.90
CA PHE A 274 9.40 15.85 -1.73
C PHE A 274 10.05 17.03 -1.00
N VAL A 275 10.78 16.76 0.08
CA VAL A 275 11.50 17.80 0.85
C VAL A 275 12.53 18.53 -0.03
N LEU A 276 13.36 17.80 -0.76
CA LEU A 276 14.35 18.40 -1.67
C LEU A 276 13.70 19.27 -2.74
N GLN A 277 12.58 18.82 -3.32
CA GLN A 277 11.85 19.60 -4.30
C GLN A 277 11.16 20.83 -3.69
N MET A 278 10.70 20.77 -2.43
CA MET A 278 10.18 21.95 -1.73
C MET A 278 11.27 22.98 -1.47
N VAL A 279 12.46 22.55 -1.03
CA VAL A 279 13.63 23.44 -0.85
C VAL A 279 13.99 24.10 -2.18
N HIS A 280 14.01 23.33 -3.26
CA HIS A 280 14.22 23.86 -4.60
C HIS A 280 13.12 24.85 -5.02
N ALA A 281 11.85 24.56 -4.76
CA ALA A 281 10.76 25.48 -5.05
C ALA A 281 10.90 26.81 -4.29
N ILE A 282 11.28 26.77 -3.01
CA ILE A 282 11.57 27.98 -2.22
C ILE A 282 12.71 28.78 -2.87
N TYR A 283 13.80 28.11 -3.27
CA TYR A 283 14.91 28.79 -3.96
C TYR A 283 14.44 29.48 -5.25
N THR A 284 13.66 28.79 -6.08
CA THR A 284 13.14 29.38 -7.33
C THR A 284 12.20 30.56 -7.07
N LEU A 285 11.49 30.58 -5.94
CA LEU A 285 10.65 31.71 -5.52
C LEU A 285 11.48 32.90 -5.05
N THR A 286 12.53 32.67 -4.27
CA THR A 286 13.36 33.75 -3.71
C THR A 286 14.21 34.43 -4.77
N TYR A 287 14.76 33.65 -5.71
CA TYR A 287 15.67 34.15 -6.74
C TYR A 287 15.00 34.32 -8.12
N GLN A 288 13.69 34.07 -8.22
CA GLN A 288 12.87 34.28 -9.41
C GLN A 288 13.46 33.63 -10.68
N THR A 289 13.99 32.41 -10.56
CA THR A 289 14.60 31.67 -11.68
C THR A 289 13.57 30.96 -12.56
N ALA A 290 12.32 30.89 -12.09
CA ALA A 290 11.16 30.38 -12.80
C ALA A 290 9.94 31.29 -12.52
N PRO A 291 8.89 31.23 -13.37
CA PRO A 291 7.66 32.01 -13.14
C PRO A 291 7.07 31.74 -11.74
N THR A 292 6.78 32.81 -11.01
CA THR A 292 6.32 32.75 -9.61
C THR A 292 5.13 31.81 -9.42
N ALA A 293 4.16 31.84 -10.34
CA ALA A 293 2.99 30.97 -10.29
C ALA A 293 3.35 29.47 -10.33
N LEU A 294 4.32 29.09 -11.18
CA LEU A 294 4.77 27.70 -11.28
C LEU A 294 5.59 27.27 -10.07
N ALA A 295 6.38 28.18 -9.50
CA ALA A 295 7.16 27.90 -8.30
C ALA A 295 6.25 27.76 -7.05
N ILE A 296 5.20 28.58 -6.93
CA ILE A 296 4.15 28.43 -5.90
C ILE A 296 3.43 27.09 -6.09
N LEU A 297 3.04 26.76 -7.33
CA LEU A 297 2.40 25.48 -7.64
C LEU A 297 3.30 24.30 -7.28
N HIS A 298 4.60 24.37 -7.62
CA HIS A 298 5.57 23.31 -7.29
C HIS A 298 5.67 23.12 -5.77
N PHE A 299 5.80 24.19 -5.00
CA PHE A 299 5.82 24.15 -3.54
C PHE A 299 4.53 23.54 -2.97
N ALA A 300 3.37 24.01 -3.42
CA ALA A 300 2.07 23.56 -2.94
C ALA A 300 1.83 22.07 -3.25
N VAL A 301 2.19 21.62 -4.45
CA VAL A 301 2.04 20.22 -4.89
C VAL A 301 2.94 19.30 -4.07
N MET A 302 4.21 19.66 -3.87
CA MET A 302 5.14 18.82 -3.10
C MET A 302 4.78 18.78 -1.62
N GLY A 303 4.35 19.91 -1.05
CA GLY A 303 3.83 19.96 0.33
C GLY A 303 2.57 19.10 0.50
N ASN A 304 1.64 19.18 -0.44
CA ASN A 304 0.43 18.35 -0.43
C ASN A 304 0.77 16.86 -0.54
N LEU A 305 1.63 16.46 -1.49
CA LEU A 305 2.05 15.07 -1.65
C LEU A 305 2.80 14.55 -0.42
N LEU A 306 3.64 15.37 0.23
CA LEU A 306 4.32 15.02 1.46
C LEU A 306 3.31 14.67 2.57
N VAL A 307 2.32 15.53 2.82
CA VAL A 307 1.29 15.31 3.85
C VAL A 307 0.50 14.03 3.57
N LEU A 308 -0.01 13.86 2.35
CA LEU A 308 -0.81 12.68 2.01
C LEU A 308 0.03 11.39 2.09
N PHE A 309 1.29 11.43 1.67
CA PHE A 309 2.16 10.26 1.69
C PHE A 309 2.52 9.84 3.12
N THR A 310 2.81 10.79 4.00
CA THR A 310 3.09 10.52 5.42
C THR A 310 1.85 10.02 6.16
N ASP A 311 0.67 10.61 5.94
CA ASP A 311 -0.58 10.15 6.56
C ASP A 311 -0.91 8.71 6.13
N PHE A 312 -0.86 8.44 4.82
CA PHE A 312 -1.11 7.11 4.28
C PHE A 312 -0.15 6.07 4.86
N HIS A 313 1.15 6.38 4.93
CA HIS A 313 2.13 5.46 5.47
C HIS A 313 1.96 5.21 6.98
N HIS A 314 1.61 6.25 7.74
CA HIS A 314 1.33 6.11 9.17
C HIS A 314 0.12 5.22 9.43
N GLN A 315 -0.95 5.37 8.64
CA GLN A 315 -2.13 4.51 8.71
C GLN A 315 -1.79 3.06 8.38
N GLU A 316 -0.99 2.82 7.34
CA GLU A 316 -0.53 1.47 6.97
C GLU A 316 0.27 0.81 8.10
N ILE A 317 1.25 1.52 8.68
CA ILE A 317 2.05 0.99 9.79
C ILE A 317 1.18 0.71 11.03
N LYS A 318 0.25 1.61 11.36
CA LYS A 318 -0.67 1.40 12.48
C LYS A 318 -1.54 0.17 12.28
N GLY A 319 -2.03 -0.05 11.06
CA GLY A 319 -2.77 -1.25 10.67
C GLY A 319 -1.93 -2.51 10.89
N LEU A 320 -0.70 -2.55 10.35
CA LEU A 320 0.21 -3.68 10.50
C LEU A 320 0.54 -3.99 11.97
N LYS A 321 0.77 -2.96 12.80
CA LYS A 321 0.99 -3.13 14.25
C LYS A 321 -0.24 -3.67 14.97
N LYS A 322 -1.45 -3.25 14.55
CA LYS A 322 -2.72 -3.77 15.09
C LYS A 322 -2.89 -5.25 14.72
N ASP A 323 -2.66 -5.60 13.46
CA ASP A 323 -2.75 -6.99 12.97
C ASP A 323 -1.70 -7.90 13.62
N GLN A 324 -0.47 -7.41 13.80
CA GLN A 324 0.57 -8.14 14.54
C GLN A 324 0.23 -8.33 16.02
N ARG A 325 -0.36 -7.31 16.69
CA ARG A 325 -0.85 -7.43 18.06
C ARG A 325 -2.00 -8.44 18.16
N GLN A 326 -2.90 -8.47 17.18
CA GLN A 326 -3.95 -9.47 17.08
C GLN A 326 -3.38 -10.87 16.81
N MET A 327 -2.42 -11.03 15.89
CA MET A 327 -1.77 -12.32 15.65
C MET A 327 -0.95 -12.83 16.85
N LYS A 328 -0.30 -11.94 17.61
CA LYS A 328 0.39 -12.32 18.86
C LYS A 328 -0.57 -12.74 19.97
N ARG A 329 -1.79 -12.21 19.98
CA ARG A 329 -2.92 -12.72 20.79
C ARG A 329 -3.68 -13.77 19.97
N ARG A 330 -3.11 -14.96 19.78
CA ARG A 330 -3.83 -16.09 19.17
C ARG A 330 -5.04 -16.43 20.03
N ARG A 331 -6.18 -15.83 19.72
CA ARG A 331 -7.46 -16.17 20.33
C ARG A 331 -8.36 -16.78 19.28
N LEU A 332 -8.97 -17.89 19.62
CA LEU A 332 -10.03 -18.49 18.84
C LEU A 332 -11.28 -17.61 19.02
N VAL A 333 -11.76 -17.02 17.93
CA VAL A 333 -12.94 -16.14 17.95
C VAL A 333 -14.13 -16.90 17.39
N PHE A 334 -15.12 -17.18 18.24
CA PHE A 334 -16.40 -17.75 17.81
C PHE A 334 -17.34 -16.61 17.43
N SER A 335 -17.78 -16.58 16.17
CA SER A 335 -18.67 -15.53 15.66
C SER A 335 -20.05 -16.11 15.35
N PHE A 336 -21.09 -15.49 15.90
CA PHE A 336 -22.49 -15.88 15.70
C PHE A 336 -23.24 -14.80 14.91
N ASP A 337 -23.74 -15.18 13.74
CA ASP A 337 -24.48 -14.28 12.86
C ASP A 337 -25.87 -13.91 13.40
N SER A 338 -26.43 -12.84 12.84
CA SER A 338 -27.76 -12.34 13.20
C SER A 338 -28.83 -13.36 12.80
N SER A 339 -29.56 -13.84 13.80
CA SER A 339 -30.66 -14.78 13.61
C SER A 339 -31.99 -14.26 14.16
N GLY A 340 -32.05 -13.06 14.75
CA GLY A 340 -33.25 -12.59 15.44
C GLY A 340 -33.74 -13.62 16.46
N TRP A 341 -35.03 -13.95 16.45
CA TRP A 341 -35.62 -14.98 17.33
C TRP A 341 -35.44 -16.42 16.82
N PHE A 342 -34.84 -16.59 15.64
CA PHE A 342 -34.29 -17.86 15.18
C PHE A 342 -32.92 -18.16 15.81
N TYR A 343 -32.62 -17.63 17.00
CA TYR A 343 -31.39 -17.94 17.75
C TYR A 343 -31.30 -19.44 18.14
N VAL A 344 -32.43 -20.18 18.12
CA VAL A 344 -32.45 -21.64 18.25
C VAL A 344 -31.60 -22.32 17.17
N TYR A 345 -31.39 -21.70 16.01
CA TYR A 345 -30.47 -22.22 14.98
C TYR A 345 -29.02 -22.30 15.48
N HIS A 346 -28.64 -21.42 16.41
CA HIS A 346 -27.31 -21.46 17.04
C HIS A 346 -27.27 -22.41 18.24
N TYR A 347 -28.40 -22.90 18.74
CA TYR A 347 -28.47 -23.71 19.96
C TYR A 347 -27.64 -24.98 19.86
N GLY A 348 -27.79 -25.76 18.78
CA GLY A 348 -27.04 -27.01 18.61
C GLY A 348 -25.53 -26.79 18.59
N VAL A 349 -25.09 -25.75 17.89
CA VAL A 349 -23.67 -25.36 17.81
C VAL A 349 -23.17 -24.86 19.17
N ALA A 350 -23.92 -23.98 19.82
CA ALA A 350 -23.56 -23.42 21.12
C ALA A 350 -23.49 -24.50 22.20
N LYS A 351 -24.43 -25.44 22.21
CA LYS A 351 -24.44 -26.60 23.12
C LYS A 351 -23.26 -27.52 22.88
N TYR A 352 -22.94 -27.80 21.61
CA TYR A 352 -21.77 -28.60 21.26
C TYR A 352 -20.47 -27.91 21.72
N LEU A 353 -20.33 -26.61 21.46
CA LEU A 353 -19.18 -25.82 21.89
C LEU A 353 -19.03 -25.83 23.41
N GLN A 354 -20.11 -25.61 24.15
CA GLN A 354 -20.11 -25.60 25.62
C GLN A 354 -19.74 -26.97 26.21
N ALA A 355 -20.21 -28.06 25.62
CA ALA A 355 -19.95 -29.41 26.14
C ALA A 355 -18.58 -29.98 25.75
N HIS A 356 -18.08 -29.68 24.55
CA HIS A 356 -16.92 -30.39 23.98
C HIS A 356 -15.70 -29.50 23.70
N VAL A 357 -15.88 -28.20 23.46
CA VAL A 357 -14.78 -27.34 22.98
C VAL A 357 -14.30 -26.36 24.05
N LEU A 358 -15.22 -25.60 24.64
CA LEU A 358 -14.91 -24.57 25.63
C LEU A 358 -14.22 -25.08 26.91
N PRO A 359 -14.53 -26.27 27.45
CA PRO A 359 -13.84 -26.80 28.63
C PRO A 359 -12.34 -27.07 28.40
N HIS A 360 -11.92 -27.26 27.14
CA HIS A 360 -10.53 -27.54 26.77
C HIS A 360 -9.73 -26.26 26.43
N LEU A 361 -10.36 -25.08 26.45
CA LEU A 361 -9.74 -23.82 26.06
C LEU A 361 -9.62 -22.86 27.26
N GLN A 362 -8.45 -22.25 27.43
CA GLN A 362 -8.25 -21.22 28.44
C GLN A 362 -9.06 -19.95 28.10
N GLN A 363 -9.55 -19.25 29.12
CA GLN A 363 -10.36 -18.04 28.96
C GLN A 363 -9.61 -16.94 28.16
N ASP A 364 -8.30 -16.79 28.35
CA ASP A 364 -7.47 -15.80 27.63
C ASP A 364 -7.25 -16.12 26.13
N GLN A 365 -7.54 -17.37 25.73
CA GLN A 365 -7.39 -17.85 24.35
C GLN A 365 -8.72 -17.85 23.58
N THR A 366 -9.83 -17.44 24.20
CA THR A 366 -11.16 -17.46 23.58
C THR A 366 -11.79 -16.08 23.57
N ALA A 367 -12.39 -15.73 22.43
CA ALA A 367 -13.24 -14.55 22.31
C ALA A 367 -14.51 -14.91 21.53
N PHE A 368 -15.55 -14.11 21.73
CA PHE A 368 -16.86 -14.32 21.15
C PHE A 368 -17.32 -13.03 20.48
N SER A 369 -17.95 -13.16 19.31
CA SER A 369 -18.52 -12.05 18.56
C SER A 369 -19.94 -12.40 18.15
N GLY A 370 -20.87 -11.44 18.20
CA GLY A 370 -22.23 -11.71 17.76
C GLY A 370 -23.02 -10.46 17.36
N SER A 371 -24.11 -10.69 16.62
CA SER A 371 -25.07 -9.66 16.21
C SER A 371 -26.49 -10.12 16.49
N SER A 372 -27.38 -9.21 16.94
CA SER A 372 -28.78 -9.52 17.27
C SER A 372 -28.91 -10.76 18.18
N GLY A 373 -29.71 -11.77 17.81
CA GLY A 373 -29.82 -13.04 18.55
C GLY A 373 -28.50 -13.81 18.71
N GLY A 374 -27.57 -13.69 17.75
CA GLY A 374 -26.22 -14.25 17.87
C GLY A 374 -25.38 -13.57 18.96
N ALA A 375 -25.65 -12.30 19.26
CA ALA A 375 -24.99 -11.59 20.37
C ALA A 375 -25.40 -12.15 21.74
N LEU A 376 -26.66 -12.57 21.90
CA LEU A 376 -27.13 -13.23 23.12
C LEU A 376 -26.42 -14.57 23.32
N VAL A 377 -26.31 -15.39 22.27
CA VAL A 377 -25.59 -16.67 22.33
C VAL A 377 -24.10 -16.46 22.62
N ALA A 378 -23.46 -15.49 21.95
CA ALA A 378 -22.07 -15.12 22.20
C ALA A 378 -21.85 -14.66 23.66
N ALA A 379 -22.77 -13.87 24.21
CA ALA A 379 -22.72 -13.40 25.58
C ALA A 379 -22.92 -14.56 26.58
N THR A 380 -23.89 -15.44 26.35
CA THR A 380 -24.15 -16.62 27.20
C THR A 380 -22.93 -17.54 27.27
N LEU A 381 -22.30 -17.83 26.13
CA LEU A 381 -21.08 -18.65 26.08
C LEU A 381 -19.86 -17.94 26.70
N CYS A 382 -19.73 -16.62 26.50
CA CYS A 382 -18.63 -15.84 27.09
C CYS A 382 -18.75 -15.72 28.62
N ALA A 383 -19.98 -15.68 29.14
CA ALA A 383 -20.28 -15.61 30.57
C ALA A 383 -20.36 -16.98 31.26
N ASP A 384 -20.11 -18.07 30.52
CA ASP A 384 -20.21 -19.45 31.00
C ASP A 384 -21.59 -19.77 31.62
N LEU A 385 -22.65 -19.27 30.97
CA LEU A 385 -24.03 -19.54 31.34
C LEU A 385 -24.56 -20.75 30.58
N SER A 386 -25.49 -21.50 31.19
CA SER A 386 -26.13 -22.64 30.52
C SER A 386 -26.95 -22.17 29.31
N ILE A 387 -26.58 -22.65 28.12
CA ILE A 387 -27.33 -22.35 26.91
C ILE A 387 -28.76 -22.94 26.96
N ASP A 388 -28.94 -24.04 27.69
CA ASP A 388 -30.24 -24.68 27.89
C ASP A 388 -31.22 -23.78 28.65
N GLU A 389 -30.72 -23.00 29.62
CA GLU A 389 -31.56 -22.06 30.39
C GLU A 389 -31.99 -20.87 29.54
N LEU A 390 -31.09 -20.34 28.71
CA LEU A 390 -31.41 -19.26 27.77
C LEU A 390 -32.52 -19.71 26.81
N VAL A 391 -32.38 -20.88 26.21
CA VAL A 391 -33.35 -21.41 25.24
C VAL A 391 -34.70 -21.70 25.91
N LYS A 392 -34.71 -22.31 27.09
CA LYS A 392 -35.94 -22.51 27.86
C LYS A 392 -36.67 -21.19 28.14
N HIS A 393 -35.93 -20.17 28.56
CA HIS A 393 -36.51 -18.85 28.83
C HIS A 393 -37.12 -18.23 27.57
N VAL A 394 -36.41 -18.29 26.44
CA VAL A 394 -36.92 -17.71 25.20
C VAL A 394 -38.11 -18.51 24.64
N ILE A 395 -38.10 -19.85 24.71
CA ILE A 395 -39.28 -20.65 24.34
C ILE A 395 -40.48 -20.26 25.20
N SER A 396 -40.28 -20.02 26.51
CA SER A 396 -41.37 -19.56 27.38
C SER A 396 -41.93 -18.17 27.03
N CYS A 397 -41.16 -17.35 26.29
CA CYS A 397 -41.59 -16.05 25.82
C CYS A 397 -42.38 -16.10 24.50
N GLN A 398 -42.37 -17.23 23.77
CA GLN A 398 -43.01 -17.37 22.46
C GLN A 398 -44.51 -17.02 22.48
N PRO A 399 -45.34 -17.49 23.46
CA PRO A 399 -46.78 -17.21 23.46
C PRO A 399 -47.09 -15.72 23.62
N ARG A 400 -46.24 -14.98 24.35
CA ARG A 400 -46.37 -13.52 24.55
C ARG A 400 -45.98 -12.72 23.31
N CYS A 401 -45.11 -13.29 22.47
CA CYS A 401 -44.52 -12.62 21.32
C CYS A 401 -45.15 -13.05 19.98
N GLU A 402 -45.99 -14.10 19.96
CA GLU A 402 -46.55 -14.71 18.75
C GLU A 402 -47.35 -13.72 17.89
N PHE A 403 -48.15 -12.86 18.51
CA PHE A 403 -48.99 -11.88 17.84
C PHE A 403 -48.57 -10.42 18.11
N ASN A 404 -47.53 -10.20 18.93
CA ASN A 404 -47.02 -8.87 19.23
C ASN A 404 -45.48 -8.87 19.32
N PRO A 405 -44.77 -8.59 18.21
CA PRO A 405 -43.31 -8.55 18.18
C PRO A 405 -42.69 -7.48 19.08
N TRP A 406 -43.46 -6.48 19.53
CA TRP A 406 -42.93 -5.43 20.41
C TRP A 406 -42.72 -5.91 21.85
N GLN A 407 -43.39 -6.99 22.26
CA GLN A 407 -43.18 -7.64 23.57
C GLN A 407 -41.84 -8.38 23.67
N MET A 408 -41.13 -8.51 22.54
CA MET A 408 -39.82 -9.15 22.46
C MET A 408 -38.72 -8.38 23.20
N LEU A 409 -38.78 -7.04 23.19
CA LEU A 409 -37.80 -6.20 23.90
C LEU A 409 -37.88 -6.38 25.43
N PRO A 410 -39.08 -6.28 26.06
CA PRO A 410 -39.27 -6.62 27.46
C PRO A 410 -38.77 -8.03 27.83
N CYS A 411 -39.02 -9.04 26.98
CA CYS A 411 -38.54 -10.40 27.24
C CYS A 411 -37.01 -10.51 27.22
N ALA A 412 -36.34 -9.81 26.29
CA ALA A 412 -34.88 -9.76 26.27
C ALA A 412 -34.29 -9.01 27.48
N GLU A 413 -34.96 -7.94 27.92
CA GLU A 413 -34.59 -7.19 29.13
C GLU A 413 -34.78 -8.03 30.40
N GLU A 414 -35.91 -8.75 30.51
CA GLU A 414 -36.18 -9.71 31.58
C GLU A 414 -35.11 -10.82 31.63
N ALA A 415 -34.70 -11.35 30.48
CA ALA A 415 -33.58 -12.30 30.40
C ALA A 415 -32.28 -11.70 30.92
N MET A 416 -31.93 -10.47 30.49
CA MET A 416 -30.73 -9.79 30.95
C MET A 416 -30.74 -9.55 32.46
N HIS A 417 -31.89 -9.21 33.05
CA HIS A 417 -32.04 -9.05 34.50
C HIS A 417 -31.95 -10.38 35.25
N ARG A 418 -32.62 -11.42 34.74
CA ARG A 418 -32.65 -12.76 35.35
C ARG A 418 -31.27 -13.41 35.39
N PHE A 419 -30.51 -13.29 34.31
CA PHE A 419 -29.19 -13.92 34.21
C PHE A 419 -28.06 -13.02 34.73
N ARG A 420 -28.34 -11.77 35.14
CA ARG A 420 -27.32 -10.81 35.60
C ARG A 420 -26.52 -11.33 36.80
N ARG A 421 -25.20 -11.36 36.68
CA ARG A 421 -24.26 -11.53 37.81
C ARG A 421 -23.40 -10.28 38.02
N PRO A 422 -22.98 -9.97 39.26
CA PRO A 422 -22.16 -8.79 39.55
C PRO A 422 -20.80 -8.80 38.83
N ASP A 423 -20.23 -9.98 38.55
CA ASP A 423 -18.89 -10.12 37.96
C ASP A 423 -18.84 -10.20 36.42
N PHE A 424 -19.98 -10.06 35.73
CA PHE A 424 -20.04 -10.23 34.28
C PHE A 424 -19.12 -9.31 33.48
N TYR A 425 -18.84 -8.12 34.00
CA TYR A 425 -17.94 -7.19 33.34
C TYR A 425 -16.52 -7.77 33.20
N ASN A 426 -16.04 -8.54 34.18
CA ASN A 426 -14.74 -9.21 34.13
C ASN A 426 -14.72 -10.33 33.07
N SER A 427 -15.81 -11.09 32.98
CA SER A 427 -15.95 -12.18 32.01
C SER A 427 -16.04 -11.67 30.56
N PHE A 428 -16.65 -10.51 30.34
CA PHE A 428 -16.83 -9.91 29.01
C PHE A 428 -15.63 -9.07 28.55
N SER A 429 -14.90 -8.44 29.48
CA SER A 429 -13.84 -7.48 29.16
C SER A 429 -12.80 -8.06 28.20
N GLY A 430 -12.69 -7.45 27.02
CA GLY A 430 -11.76 -7.87 25.97
C GLY A 430 -12.05 -9.25 25.35
N ARG A 431 -13.17 -9.90 25.70
CA ARG A 431 -13.56 -11.25 25.21
C ARG A 431 -14.86 -11.24 24.43
N LEU A 432 -15.78 -10.31 24.68
CA LEU A 432 -17.04 -10.18 23.94
C LEU A 432 -17.05 -8.96 23.00
N SER A 433 -17.45 -9.18 21.76
CA SER A 433 -17.70 -8.14 20.75
C SER A 433 -19.14 -8.21 20.26
N VAL A 434 -19.87 -7.11 20.33
CA VAL A 434 -21.24 -7.01 19.83
C VAL A 434 -21.28 -6.05 18.65
N LEU A 435 -21.85 -6.52 17.54
CA LEU A 435 -22.14 -5.66 16.39
C LEU A 435 -23.44 -4.90 16.63
N VAL A 436 -23.34 -3.58 16.65
CA VAL A 436 -24.46 -2.67 16.85
C VAL A 436 -24.53 -1.71 15.67
N THR A 437 -25.70 -1.60 15.07
CA THR A 437 -25.93 -0.60 14.02
C THR A 437 -26.10 0.77 14.68
N ARG A 438 -25.20 1.70 14.40
CA ARG A 438 -25.35 3.10 14.81
C ARG A 438 -26.09 3.85 13.70
N ILE A 439 -27.19 4.49 14.07
CA ILE A 439 -27.90 5.45 13.23
C ILE A 439 -27.46 6.83 13.70
N ASP A 440 -26.92 7.65 12.80
CA ASP A 440 -26.44 8.99 13.10
C ASP A 440 -27.05 10.01 12.13
N PHE A 441 -27.21 11.26 12.57
CA PHE A 441 -27.76 12.34 11.75
C PHE A 441 -26.71 12.94 10.80
N LYS A 442 -25.44 12.52 10.91
CA LYS A 442 -24.33 12.91 10.03
C LYS A 442 -23.85 11.71 9.18
N PRO A 443 -23.39 11.92 7.94
CA PRO A 443 -22.87 10.85 7.10
C PRO A 443 -21.63 10.16 7.74
N PRO A 444 -21.52 8.83 7.69
CA PRO A 444 -22.48 7.87 7.16
C PRO A 444 -23.68 7.65 8.11
N PHE A 445 -24.90 7.82 7.57
CA PHE A 445 -26.16 7.82 8.33
C PHE A 445 -26.46 6.50 9.05
N VAL A 446 -25.99 5.37 8.52
CA VAL A 446 -26.11 4.04 9.12
C VAL A 446 -24.77 3.34 8.99
N MET A 447 -24.15 3.01 10.12
CA MET A 447 -22.86 2.32 10.15
C MET A 447 -22.89 1.17 11.15
N GLY A 448 -22.50 -0.03 10.71
CA GLY A 448 -22.23 -1.14 11.62
C GLY A 448 -21.02 -0.82 12.47
N ASN A 449 -21.22 -0.71 13.78
CA ASN A 449 -20.17 -0.41 14.73
C ASN A 449 -19.95 -1.62 15.64
N ARG A 450 -18.70 -2.08 15.73
CA ARG A 450 -18.31 -3.14 16.65
C ARG A 450 -18.04 -2.52 18.01
N LYS A 451 -18.85 -2.88 19.02
CA LYS A 451 -18.58 -2.53 20.41
C LYS A 451 -17.92 -3.71 21.10
N ASP A 452 -16.68 -3.51 21.52
CA ASP A 452 -15.97 -4.45 22.37
C ASP A 452 -16.31 -4.14 23.84
N ALA A 453 -16.52 -5.16 24.66
CA ALA A 453 -16.69 -4.96 26.09
C ALA A 453 -15.36 -4.49 26.71
N VAL A 454 -15.38 -3.36 27.42
CA VAL A 454 -14.21 -2.74 28.07
C VAL A 454 -14.45 -2.71 29.59
N SER A 455 -13.40 -2.88 30.40
CA SER A 455 -13.52 -2.80 31.87
C SER A 455 -13.94 -1.39 32.31
N LYS A 456 -14.67 -1.32 33.43
CA LYS A 456 -15.24 -0.09 34.01
C LYS A 456 -14.21 0.91 34.60
N GLU A 457 -12.92 0.73 34.34
CA GLU A 457 -11.84 1.58 34.84
C GLU A 457 -11.47 2.75 33.91
N ASN A 458 -12.31 3.10 32.93
CA ASN A 458 -12.20 4.37 32.19
C ASN A 458 -13.57 4.97 31.91
#